data_AF-A0A165C8T1-F1
#
_entry.id   AF-A0A165C8T1-F1
#
_cell.length_a   1.000
_cell.length_b   1.000
_cell.length_c   1.000
_cell.angle_alpha   90.00
_cell.angle_beta   90.00
_cell.angle_gamma   90.00
#
_symmetry.space_group_name_H-M   'P 1'
#
loop_
_entity.id
_entity.type
_entity.pdbx_description
1 polymer ?
#
loop_
_entity_poly.entity_id
_entity_poly.type
_entity_poly.pdbx_seq_one_letter_code
_entity_poly.pdbx_strand_id
1 'polypeptide(L)'
;MLSSGQDMRAIARNEVDILERVIGFRPGSFLPEGDVWDRMEAFRKYSEAELEVIYCRLGVSCLPWLVNGLLESAENPNNRPLWIWINVYWLLLCRIDGSAPQYMYRFMHSGHPLTKNLARRAAEIMCSSIERHGVELPSDAETGWPKGWPYQALDNMVGAGVFLLSLVSLSPPESRHTIIDSRIKSILLPAYLSYSRHEEPSMAQGFDNILALLESRMPAVIYDNYCLKGNGRTNCKRRGCSAKYEDGPWFQCSRCMTVAYCSKKHQTEDWDDPECPHKAVCYRTSW
;
A
#
# COMPACT_ATOMS: atom_id res chain seq x y z
N MET A 1 9.46 12.41 -30.83
CA MET A 1 8.70 12.38 -29.57
C MET A 1 8.29 10.94 -29.35
N LEU A 2 8.63 10.37 -28.20
CA LEU A 2 8.15 9.03 -27.84
C LEU A 2 6.62 9.09 -27.70
N SER A 3 5.92 7.98 -27.94
CA SER A 3 4.53 7.94 -27.50
C SER A 3 4.52 8.03 -25.97
N SER A 4 3.58 8.76 -25.40
CA SER A 4 3.43 8.92 -23.94
C SER A 4 3.47 7.60 -23.15
N GLY A 5 3.03 6.48 -23.75
CA GLY A 5 3.20 5.15 -23.17
C GLY A 5 4.61 4.57 -23.18
N GLN A 6 5.45 4.95 -24.15
CA GLN A 6 6.88 4.64 -24.12
C GLN A 6 7.60 5.46 -23.03
N ASP A 7 7.19 6.71 -22.81
CA ASP A 7 7.72 7.56 -21.75
C ASP A 7 7.40 7.00 -20.35
N MET A 8 6.16 6.60 -20.09
CA MET A 8 5.78 5.99 -18.80
C MET A 8 6.56 4.71 -18.47
N ARG A 9 6.84 3.86 -19.47
CA ARG A 9 7.65 2.66 -19.26
C ARG A 9 9.11 2.99 -18.99
N ALA A 10 9.67 3.98 -19.66
CA ALA A 10 11.03 4.43 -19.41
C ALA A 10 11.17 5.04 -18.01
N ILE A 11 10.20 5.87 -17.59
CA ILE A 11 10.12 6.43 -16.23
C ILE A 11 10.05 5.28 -15.23
N ALA A 12 9.07 4.39 -15.36
CA ALA A 12 8.90 3.28 -14.41
C ALA A 12 10.11 2.36 -14.34
N ARG A 13 10.75 2.05 -15.47
CA ARG A 13 11.99 1.28 -15.49
C ARG A 13 13.09 1.98 -14.71
N ASN A 14 13.35 3.26 -15.01
CA ASN A 14 14.38 4.01 -14.31
C ASN A 14 14.12 4.10 -12.81
N GLU A 15 12.86 4.34 -12.41
CA GLU A 15 12.48 4.42 -11.01
C GLU A 15 12.59 3.08 -10.29
N VAL A 16 12.13 1.99 -10.91
CA VAL A 16 12.25 0.65 -10.33
C VAL A 16 13.71 0.25 -10.26
N ASP A 17 14.53 0.45 -11.29
CA ASP A 17 15.96 0.13 -11.28
C ASP A 17 16.72 0.94 -10.20
N ILE A 18 16.29 2.17 -9.89
CA ILE A 18 16.84 2.96 -8.78
C ILE A 18 16.38 2.38 -7.44
N LEU A 19 15.08 2.15 -7.27
CA LEU A 19 14.54 1.58 -6.04
C LEU A 19 15.16 0.22 -5.77
N GLU A 20 15.24 -0.69 -6.72
CA GLU A 20 15.87 -2.00 -6.58
C GLU A 20 17.35 -1.91 -6.15
N ARG A 21 18.10 -0.91 -6.66
CA ARG A 21 19.49 -0.66 -6.24
C ARG A 21 19.60 -0.10 -4.83
N VAL A 22 18.79 0.90 -4.49
CA VAL A 22 18.75 1.51 -3.15
C VAL A 22 18.27 0.47 -2.14
N ILE A 23 17.29 -0.32 -2.54
CA ILE A 23 16.69 -1.35 -1.73
C ILE A 23 17.72 -2.45 -1.41
N GLY A 24 18.66 -2.67 -2.31
CA GLY A 24 19.75 -3.61 -2.11
C GLY A 24 19.18 -5.01 -1.88
N PHE A 25 18.86 -5.73 -2.95
CA PHE A 25 18.49 -7.15 -2.87
C PHE A 25 19.67 -8.05 -2.46
N ARG A 26 20.38 -7.69 -1.40
CA ARG A 26 21.45 -8.48 -0.80
C ARG A 26 20.96 -8.94 0.56
N PRO A 27 20.89 -10.26 0.80
CA PRO A 27 20.61 -10.78 2.12
C PRO A 27 21.55 -10.14 3.16
N GLY A 28 20.99 -9.55 4.22
CA GLY A 28 21.74 -8.93 5.30
C GLY A 28 22.17 -7.46 5.10
N SER A 29 21.85 -6.81 3.98
CA SER A 29 22.01 -5.35 3.88
C SER A 29 20.84 -4.63 4.55
N PHE A 30 21.15 -3.65 5.41
CA PHE A 30 20.15 -2.70 5.89
C PHE A 30 19.83 -1.71 4.78
N LEU A 31 18.54 -1.41 4.64
CA LEU A 31 18.09 -0.39 3.70
C LEU A 31 18.63 0.98 4.12
N PRO A 32 19.25 1.75 3.21
CA PRO A 32 19.58 3.14 3.47
C PRO A 32 18.27 3.95 3.51
N GLU A 33 17.66 4.02 4.69
CA GLU A 33 16.32 4.58 4.88
C GLU A 33 16.22 6.03 4.37
N GLY A 34 17.29 6.82 4.51
CA GLY A 34 17.36 8.19 3.98
C GLY A 34 17.21 8.23 2.45
N ASP A 35 17.91 7.36 1.73
CA ASP A 35 17.87 7.33 0.27
C ASP A 35 16.48 6.93 -0.25
N VAL A 36 15.81 5.98 0.41
CA VAL A 36 14.44 5.60 0.02
C VAL A 36 13.48 6.73 0.32
N TRP A 37 13.61 7.40 1.46
CA TRP A 37 12.77 8.54 1.82
C TRP A 37 12.90 9.68 0.81
N ASP A 38 14.13 10.10 0.52
CA ASP A 38 14.41 11.14 -0.47
C ASP A 38 13.86 10.75 -1.84
N ARG A 39 13.92 9.45 -2.16
CA ARG A 39 13.33 8.96 -3.40
C ARG A 39 11.80 9.04 -3.40
N MET A 40 11.15 8.66 -2.30
CA MET A 40 9.69 8.79 -2.16
C MET A 40 9.24 10.25 -2.19
N GLU A 41 10.02 11.16 -1.64
CA GLU A 41 9.74 12.59 -1.75
C GLU A 41 9.86 13.10 -3.19
N ALA A 42 10.89 12.64 -3.92
CA ALA A 42 11.02 12.93 -5.34
C ALA A 42 9.85 12.41 -6.19
N PHE A 43 9.03 11.49 -5.67
CA PHE A 43 7.86 10.96 -6.39
C PHE A 43 6.68 11.91 -6.40
N ARG A 44 6.68 12.98 -5.58
CA ARG A 44 5.63 14.02 -5.62
C ARG A 44 5.48 14.71 -6.98
N LYS A 45 6.52 14.63 -7.84
CA LYS A 45 6.48 15.16 -9.20
C LYS A 45 5.71 14.27 -10.19
N TYR A 46 5.45 13.01 -9.84
CA TYR A 46 4.77 12.05 -10.70
C TYR A 46 3.26 12.14 -10.53
N SER A 47 2.54 12.01 -11.65
CA SER A 47 1.09 11.84 -11.68
C SER A 47 0.66 10.50 -11.10
N GLU A 48 -0.62 10.37 -10.75
CA GLU A 48 -1.18 9.10 -10.23
C GLU A 48 -0.97 7.93 -11.21
N ALA A 49 -1.09 8.18 -12.52
CA ALA A 49 -0.86 7.16 -13.54
C ALA A 49 0.60 6.71 -13.62
N GLU A 50 1.55 7.64 -13.49
CA GLU A 50 2.97 7.30 -13.44
C GLU A 50 3.31 6.51 -12.17
N LEU A 51 2.76 6.92 -11.02
CA LEU A 51 2.90 6.19 -9.75
C LEU A 51 2.30 4.79 -9.83
N GLU A 52 1.11 4.62 -10.44
CA GLU A 52 0.52 3.31 -10.69
C GLU A 52 1.49 2.43 -11.48
N VAL A 53 2.06 2.91 -12.59
CA VAL A 53 3.01 2.13 -13.40
C VAL A 53 4.27 1.76 -12.60
N ILE A 54 4.85 2.72 -11.87
CA ILE A 54 6.05 2.50 -11.02
C ILE A 54 5.77 1.42 -9.99
N TYR A 55 4.71 1.57 -9.19
CA TYR A 55 4.42 0.65 -8.08
C TYR A 55 3.86 -0.69 -8.55
N CYS A 56 3.19 -0.75 -9.69
CA CYS A 56 2.81 -2.01 -10.32
C CYS A 56 4.05 -2.85 -10.66
N ARG A 57 5.09 -2.21 -11.18
CA ARG A 57 6.35 -2.88 -11.56
C ARG A 57 7.17 -3.24 -10.34
N LEU A 58 7.28 -2.33 -9.37
CA LEU A 58 7.93 -2.60 -8.09
C LEU A 58 7.27 -3.77 -7.36
N GLY A 59 5.94 -3.79 -7.30
CA GLY A 59 5.17 -4.86 -6.65
C GLY A 59 5.35 -6.24 -7.31
N VAL A 60 5.64 -6.29 -8.61
CA VAL A 60 5.92 -7.57 -9.28
C VAL A 60 7.31 -8.06 -8.94
N SER A 61 8.30 -7.18 -8.99
CA SER A 61 9.70 -7.55 -8.77
C SER A 61 10.01 -7.84 -7.30
N CYS A 62 9.43 -7.07 -6.38
CA CYS A 62 9.97 -6.96 -5.02
C CYS A 62 9.03 -7.45 -3.93
N LEU A 63 7.74 -7.68 -4.20
CA LEU A 63 6.75 -7.80 -3.13
C LEU A 63 7.02 -8.93 -2.12
N PRO A 64 7.38 -10.17 -2.54
CA PRO A 64 7.75 -11.20 -1.58
C PRO A 64 8.95 -10.80 -0.71
N TRP A 65 9.94 -10.13 -1.31
CA TRP A 65 11.14 -9.68 -0.61
C TRP A 65 10.84 -8.55 0.38
N LEU A 66 10.03 -7.56 -0.02
CA LEU A 66 9.58 -6.46 0.84
C LEU A 66 8.81 -6.98 2.05
N VAL A 67 7.94 -7.96 1.82
CA VAL A 67 7.19 -8.62 2.89
C VAL A 67 8.13 -9.39 3.81
N ASN A 68 9.09 -10.14 3.28
CA ASN A 68 10.06 -10.85 4.09
C ASN A 68 10.88 -9.88 4.97
N GLY A 69 11.39 -8.79 4.39
CA GLY A 69 12.13 -7.78 5.13
C GLY A 69 11.29 -7.07 6.19
N LEU A 70 10.01 -6.82 5.93
CA LEU A 70 9.08 -6.33 6.96
C LEU A 70 8.97 -7.34 8.12
N LEU A 71 8.79 -8.63 7.82
CA LEU A 71 8.64 -9.67 8.84
C LEU A 71 9.91 -9.85 9.68
N GLU A 72 11.10 -9.77 9.06
CA GLU A 72 12.39 -9.83 9.74
C GLU A 72 12.65 -8.55 10.58
N SER A 73 12.16 -7.40 10.13
CA SER A 73 12.29 -6.14 10.89
C SER A 73 11.48 -6.10 12.18
N ALA A 74 10.53 -7.02 12.36
CA ALA A 74 9.71 -7.07 13.57
C ALA A 74 10.53 -7.23 14.85
N GLU A 75 11.71 -7.85 14.73
CA GLU A 75 12.61 -8.10 15.85
C GLU A 75 13.70 -7.02 15.99
N ASN A 76 13.70 -6.01 15.12
CA ASN A 76 14.74 -4.98 15.11
C ASN A 76 14.55 -4.01 16.32
N PRO A 77 15.54 -3.92 17.22
CA PRO A 77 15.49 -2.97 18.35
C PRO A 77 15.48 -1.50 17.88
N ASN A 78 15.92 -1.24 16.64
CA ASN A 78 15.99 0.08 16.04
C ASN A 78 14.74 0.46 15.24
N ASN A 79 13.62 -0.29 15.34
CA ASN A 79 12.36 0.15 14.72
C ASN A 79 12.02 1.57 15.14
N ARG A 80 11.56 2.38 14.18
CA ARG A 80 11.18 3.77 14.43
C ARG A 80 9.76 3.83 15.01
N PRO A 81 9.38 4.93 15.64
CA PRO A 81 8.00 5.13 16.04
C PRO A 81 7.05 5.19 14.83
N LEU A 82 5.75 5.01 15.06
CA LEU A 82 4.76 4.79 13.98
C LEU A 82 4.60 6.02 13.06
N TRP A 83 4.73 7.22 13.62
CA TRP A 83 4.56 8.52 12.96
C TRP A 83 5.63 8.97 11.93
N ILE A 84 6.73 8.24 11.73
CA ILE A 84 7.82 8.49 10.76
C ILE A 84 7.89 7.31 9.80
N TRP A 85 6.96 6.35 9.91
CA TRP A 85 7.02 4.99 9.41
C TRP A 85 7.90 4.08 10.25
N ILE A 86 7.33 2.93 10.62
CA ILE A 86 7.97 1.90 11.44
C ILE A 86 9.31 1.46 10.83
N ASN A 87 9.30 1.31 9.50
CA ASN A 87 10.47 1.10 8.66
C ASN A 87 10.12 1.36 7.19
N VAL A 88 11.13 1.36 6.35
CA VAL A 88 11.01 1.58 4.90
C VAL A 88 10.28 0.46 4.14
N TYR A 89 10.32 -0.79 4.61
CA TYR A 89 9.54 -1.88 3.99
C TYR A 89 8.05 -1.59 4.10
N TRP A 90 7.61 -1.15 5.29
CA TRP A 90 6.24 -0.73 5.53
C TRP A 90 5.81 0.38 4.58
N LEU A 91 6.61 1.44 4.46
CA LEU A 91 6.34 2.56 3.56
C LEU A 91 6.14 2.08 2.11
N LEU A 92 7.05 1.27 1.59
CA LEU A 92 6.95 0.75 0.21
C LEU A 92 5.72 -0.14 0.02
N LEU A 93 5.38 -0.97 1.01
CA LEU A 93 4.18 -1.81 0.97
C LEU A 93 2.90 -0.98 1.01
N CYS A 94 2.82 0.07 1.84
CA CYS A 94 1.72 1.04 1.84
C CYS A 94 1.57 1.70 0.46
N ARG A 95 2.66 2.09 -0.18
CA ARG A 95 2.62 2.70 -1.52
C ARG A 95 2.17 1.72 -2.60
N ILE A 96 2.61 0.46 -2.53
CA ILE A 96 2.12 -0.60 -3.44
C ILE A 96 0.63 -0.85 -3.22
N ASP A 97 0.16 -0.94 -1.98
CA ASP A 97 -1.28 -1.14 -1.69
C ASP A 97 -2.12 0.08 -2.14
N GLY A 98 -1.62 1.30 -1.94
CA GLY A 98 -2.32 2.53 -2.32
C GLY A 98 -2.42 2.73 -3.84
N SER A 99 -1.31 2.55 -4.56
CA SER A 99 -1.20 2.86 -5.99
C SER A 99 -1.36 1.64 -6.91
N ALA A 100 -1.19 0.42 -6.40
CA ALA A 100 -1.23 -0.82 -7.17
C ALA A 100 -1.90 -1.97 -6.38
N PRO A 101 -3.09 -1.75 -5.78
CA PRO A 101 -3.74 -2.68 -4.84
C PRO A 101 -3.92 -4.10 -5.39
N GLN A 102 -4.05 -4.24 -6.72
CA GLN A 102 -4.11 -5.51 -7.43
C GLN A 102 -2.96 -6.49 -7.14
N TYR A 103 -1.76 -5.99 -6.88
CA TYR A 103 -0.61 -6.85 -6.63
C TYR A 103 -0.59 -7.33 -5.19
N MET A 104 -0.91 -6.46 -4.25
CA MET A 104 -1.11 -6.84 -2.85
C MET A 104 -2.22 -7.88 -2.73
N TYR A 105 -3.38 -7.65 -3.37
CA TYR A 105 -4.48 -8.61 -3.44
C TYR A 105 -4.03 -9.97 -3.96
N ARG A 106 -3.38 -10.00 -5.13
CA ARG A 106 -2.91 -11.24 -5.76
C ARG A 106 -1.89 -11.96 -4.90
N PHE A 107 -0.97 -11.22 -4.29
CA PHE A 107 0.02 -11.79 -3.40
C PHE A 107 -0.64 -12.45 -2.19
N MET A 108 -1.53 -11.74 -1.49
CA MET A 108 -2.27 -12.27 -0.35
C MET A 108 -3.06 -13.54 -0.69
N HIS A 109 -3.61 -13.64 -1.90
CA HIS A 109 -4.39 -14.80 -2.37
C HIS A 109 -3.56 -15.86 -3.12
N SER A 110 -2.24 -15.69 -3.24
CA SER A 110 -1.38 -16.62 -4.00
C SER A 110 -1.08 -17.94 -3.27
N GLY A 111 -1.44 -18.05 -1.98
CA GLY A 111 -1.03 -19.15 -1.12
C GLY A 111 0.45 -19.10 -0.70
N HIS A 112 1.14 -17.99 -0.96
CA HIS A 112 2.54 -17.81 -0.58
C HIS A 112 2.73 -17.91 0.95
N PRO A 113 3.75 -18.63 1.46
CA PRO A 113 3.91 -18.85 2.91
C PRO A 113 3.96 -17.57 3.75
N LEU A 114 4.56 -16.50 3.21
CA LEU A 114 4.66 -15.20 3.89
C LEU A 114 3.30 -14.52 4.15
N THR A 115 2.25 -14.86 3.39
CA THR A 115 0.96 -14.16 3.51
C THR A 115 0.16 -14.63 4.72
N LYS A 116 0.38 -15.89 5.16
CA LYS A 116 -0.41 -16.55 6.21
C LYS A 116 -0.49 -15.75 7.50
N ASN A 117 0.61 -15.09 7.87
CA ASN A 117 0.70 -14.33 9.12
C ASN A 117 0.96 -12.84 8.89
N LEU A 118 0.94 -12.36 7.63
CA LEU A 118 1.40 -11.01 7.31
C LEU A 118 0.60 -9.94 8.07
N ALA A 119 -0.73 -10.02 8.04
CA ALA A 119 -1.61 -9.07 8.73
C ALA A 119 -1.37 -9.06 10.25
N ARG A 120 -1.23 -10.24 10.86
CA ARG A 120 -0.94 -10.38 12.30
C ARG A 120 0.42 -9.79 12.66
N ARG A 121 1.46 -10.14 11.91
CA ARG A 121 2.81 -9.65 12.13
C ARG A 121 2.89 -8.14 11.92
N ALA A 122 2.18 -7.60 10.94
CA ALA A 122 2.07 -6.17 10.73
C ALA A 122 1.47 -5.46 11.97
N ALA A 123 0.39 -5.98 12.55
CA ALA A 123 -0.18 -5.45 13.78
C ALA A 123 0.80 -5.56 14.98
N GLU A 124 1.49 -6.68 15.13
CA GLU A 124 2.49 -6.88 16.19
C GLU A 124 3.67 -5.91 16.07
N ILE A 125 4.10 -5.57 14.85
CA ILE A 125 5.11 -4.56 14.57
C ILE A 125 4.63 -3.17 15.02
N MET A 126 3.39 -2.81 14.69
CA MET A 126 2.79 -1.54 15.13
C MET A 126 2.70 -1.46 16.66
N CYS A 127 2.26 -2.54 17.32
CA CYS A 127 2.22 -2.63 18.78
C CYS A 127 3.61 -2.43 19.38
N SER A 128 4.61 -3.15 18.87
CA SER A 128 6.00 -3.06 19.35
C SER A 128 6.57 -1.65 19.21
N SER A 129 6.20 -0.96 18.12
CA SER A 129 6.56 0.45 17.92
C SER A 129 5.92 1.37 18.97
N ILE A 130 4.64 1.19 19.27
CA ILE A 130 3.92 2.01 20.27
C ILE A 130 4.43 1.73 21.68
N GLU A 131 4.63 0.46 22.04
CA GLU A 131 5.17 0.06 23.35
C GLU A 131 6.56 0.67 23.60
N ARG A 132 7.40 0.75 22.55
CA ARG A 132 8.77 1.26 22.66
C ARG A 132 8.86 2.78 22.73
N HIS A 133 8.01 3.46 21.97
CA HIS A 133 8.18 4.89 21.69
C HIS A 133 7.02 5.76 22.15
N GLY A 134 5.97 5.14 22.68
CA GLY A 134 4.76 5.83 23.11
C GLY A 134 3.84 6.23 21.96
N VAL A 135 2.86 7.05 22.32
CA VAL A 135 1.81 7.59 21.43
C VAL A 135 1.93 9.11 21.28
N GLU A 136 3.00 9.70 21.81
CA GLU A 136 3.17 11.14 21.79
C GLU A 136 3.68 11.57 20.42
N LEU A 137 2.93 12.47 19.79
CA LEU A 137 3.41 13.19 18.62
C LEU A 137 4.53 14.14 19.07
N PRO A 138 5.63 14.24 18.29
CA PRO A 138 6.71 15.14 18.64
C PRO A 138 6.18 16.57 18.76
N SER A 139 6.55 17.27 19.83
CA SER A 139 6.22 18.68 19.97
C SER A 139 7.06 19.51 18.98
N ASP A 140 6.48 20.60 18.46
CA ASP A 140 7.19 21.55 17.58
C ASP A 140 8.48 22.09 18.25
N ALA A 141 8.50 22.18 19.59
CA ALA A 141 9.59 22.75 20.36
C ALA A 141 10.79 21.81 20.56
N GLU A 142 10.58 20.49 20.62
CA GLU A 142 11.66 19.53 20.92
C GLU A 142 12.46 19.14 19.69
N THR A 143 11.91 19.36 18.51
CA THR A 143 12.36 18.62 17.34
C THR A 143 12.96 19.56 16.27
N GLY A 144 12.60 20.84 16.26
CA GLY A 144 13.12 21.83 15.29
C GLY A 144 12.63 21.60 13.85
N TRP A 145 11.53 20.88 13.66
CA TRP A 145 11.06 20.46 12.34
C TRP A 145 10.28 21.56 11.62
N PRO A 146 10.17 21.48 10.28
CA PRO A 146 9.39 22.43 9.49
C PRO A 146 7.91 22.45 9.88
N LYS A 147 7.26 23.62 9.72
CA LYS A 147 5.79 23.73 9.80
C LYS A 147 5.13 22.66 8.92
N GLY A 148 4.18 21.91 9.48
CA GLY A 148 3.41 20.86 8.77
C GLY A 148 3.80 19.43 9.13
N TRP A 149 4.81 19.23 9.98
CA TRP A 149 5.19 17.88 10.45
C TRP A 149 4.09 17.11 11.19
N PRO A 150 3.24 17.72 12.05
CA PRO A 150 2.14 17.00 12.68
C PRO A 150 1.18 16.37 11.66
N TYR A 151 0.96 17.04 10.52
CA TYR A 151 0.15 16.49 9.43
C TYR A 151 0.79 15.24 8.81
N GLN A 152 2.10 15.29 8.50
CA GLN A 152 2.80 14.14 7.94
C GLN A 152 2.86 12.97 8.92
N ALA A 153 3.04 13.26 10.21
CA ALA A 153 2.96 12.27 11.27
C ALA A 153 1.60 11.56 11.30
N LEU A 154 0.51 12.32 11.25
CA LEU A 154 -0.85 11.80 11.20
C LEU A 154 -1.11 10.99 9.91
N ASP A 155 -0.67 11.50 8.76
CA ASP A 155 -0.78 10.81 7.47
C ASP A 155 -0.08 9.45 7.50
N ASN A 156 1.12 9.37 8.09
CA ASN A 156 1.85 8.13 8.24
C ASN A 156 1.11 7.12 9.15
N MET A 157 0.52 7.59 10.25
CA MET A 157 -0.24 6.74 11.17
C MET A 157 -1.54 6.22 10.55
N VAL A 158 -2.24 7.08 9.81
CA VAL A 158 -3.44 6.70 9.04
C VAL A 158 -3.05 5.72 7.95
N GLY A 159 -1.98 6.00 7.19
CA GLY A 159 -1.47 5.12 6.14
C GLY A 159 -1.10 3.74 6.67
N ALA A 160 -0.46 3.66 7.85
CA ALA A 160 -0.17 2.39 8.51
C ALA A 160 -1.45 1.64 8.93
N GLY A 161 -2.41 2.33 9.53
CA GLY A 161 -3.67 1.70 9.95
C GLY A 161 -4.53 1.25 8.76
N VAL A 162 -4.58 2.04 7.69
CA VAL A 162 -5.25 1.69 6.43
C VAL A 162 -4.57 0.49 5.78
N PHE A 163 -3.24 0.43 5.79
CA PHE A 163 -2.54 -0.75 5.27
C PHE A 163 -2.83 -2.01 6.10
N LEU A 164 -2.84 -1.91 7.43
CA LEU A 164 -3.27 -3.02 8.28
C LEU A 164 -4.71 -3.45 7.96
N LEU A 165 -5.62 -2.49 7.78
CA LEU A 165 -7.00 -2.76 7.36
C LEU A 165 -7.06 -3.48 6.02
N SER A 166 -6.27 -3.06 5.02
CA SER A 166 -6.14 -3.78 3.75
C SER A 166 -5.68 -5.22 3.98
N LEU A 167 -4.63 -5.44 4.76
CA LEU A 167 -4.11 -6.79 5.04
C LEU A 167 -5.13 -7.68 5.76
N VAL A 168 -5.87 -7.15 6.74
CA VAL A 168 -6.95 -7.89 7.42
C VAL A 168 -8.08 -8.21 6.44
N SER A 169 -8.48 -7.25 5.60
CA SER A 169 -9.53 -7.45 4.59
C SER A 169 -9.16 -8.55 3.60
N LEU A 170 -7.90 -8.59 3.17
CA LEU A 170 -7.36 -9.59 2.25
C LEU A 170 -7.05 -10.94 2.92
N SER A 171 -7.13 -11.03 4.25
CA SER A 171 -6.95 -12.29 4.98
C SER A 171 -8.22 -13.14 4.95
N PRO A 172 -8.10 -14.48 5.06
CA PRO A 172 -9.26 -15.38 5.12
C PRO A 172 -10.26 -14.93 6.20
N PRO A 173 -11.58 -14.90 5.93
CA PRO A 173 -12.59 -14.43 6.89
C PRO A 173 -12.47 -15.06 8.29
N GLU A 174 -12.20 -16.36 8.33
CA GLU A 174 -11.99 -17.15 9.54
C GLU A 174 -10.74 -16.74 10.32
N SER A 175 -9.77 -16.07 9.71
CA SER A 175 -8.55 -15.62 10.38
C SER A 175 -8.67 -14.19 10.92
N ARG A 176 -9.59 -13.37 10.39
CA ARG A 176 -9.69 -11.91 10.69
C ARG A 176 -9.83 -11.60 12.18
N HIS A 177 -10.67 -12.36 12.88
CA HIS A 177 -10.88 -12.18 14.32
C HIS A 177 -9.66 -12.55 15.18
N THR A 178 -8.76 -13.39 14.66
CA THR A 178 -7.52 -13.78 15.36
C THR A 178 -6.37 -12.82 15.10
N ILE A 179 -6.48 -11.97 14.07
CA ILE A 179 -5.44 -10.99 13.72
C ILE A 179 -5.44 -9.83 14.71
N ILE A 180 -6.61 -9.33 15.09
CA ILE A 180 -6.77 -8.26 16.09
C ILE A 180 -7.29 -8.88 17.39
N ASP A 181 -6.38 -9.51 18.13
CA ASP A 181 -6.69 -10.09 19.44
C ASP A 181 -6.78 -9.02 20.54
N SER A 182 -7.12 -9.45 21.77
CA SER A 182 -7.28 -8.55 22.92
C SER A 182 -6.03 -7.75 23.23
N ARG A 183 -4.83 -8.34 23.02
CA ARG A 183 -3.56 -7.66 23.24
C ARG A 183 -3.39 -6.56 22.20
N ILE A 184 -3.48 -6.89 20.91
CA ILE A 184 -3.33 -5.90 19.83
C ILE A 184 -4.33 -4.75 20.01
N LYS A 185 -5.59 -5.08 20.31
CA LYS A 185 -6.63 -4.08 20.60
C LYS A 185 -6.25 -3.17 21.77
N SER A 186 -5.76 -3.73 22.88
CA SER A 186 -5.39 -2.93 24.07
C SER A 186 -4.25 -1.93 23.84
N ILE A 187 -3.42 -2.15 22.82
CA ILE A 187 -2.29 -1.29 22.50
C ILE A 187 -2.66 -0.28 21.41
N LEU A 188 -3.21 -0.78 20.29
CA LEU A 188 -3.48 0.07 19.13
C LEU A 188 -4.69 0.98 19.34
N LEU A 189 -5.75 0.51 20.00
CA LEU A 189 -6.98 1.30 20.13
C LEU A 189 -6.77 2.61 20.90
N PRO A 190 -6.14 2.62 22.10
CA PRO A 190 -5.85 3.87 22.80
C PRO A 190 -4.93 4.80 22.00
N ALA A 191 -3.97 4.25 21.25
CA ALA A 191 -3.08 5.03 20.40
C ALA A 191 -3.86 5.74 19.28
N TYR A 192 -4.68 5.01 18.52
CA TYR A 192 -5.48 5.61 17.44
C TYR A 192 -6.55 6.59 17.95
N LEU A 193 -7.13 6.35 19.13
CA LEU A 193 -8.02 7.32 19.79
C LEU A 193 -7.28 8.60 20.24
N SER A 194 -5.99 8.49 20.59
CA SER A 194 -5.16 9.66 20.89
C SER A 194 -4.89 10.45 19.61
N TYR A 195 -4.50 9.77 18.54
CA TYR A 195 -4.19 10.40 17.26
C TYR A 195 -5.41 11.05 16.59
N SER A 196 -6.60 10.45 16.69
CA SER A 196 -7.82 11.00 16.11
C SER A 196 -8.24 12.33 16.75
N ARG A 197 -7.71 12.70 17.92
CA ARG A 197 -7.93 14.03 18.52
C ARG A 197 -7.27 15.15 17.73
N HIS A 198 -6.29 14.80 16.90
CA HIS A 198 -5.59 15.71 16.01
C HIS A 198 -6.05 15.52 14.56
N GLU A 199 -7.18 14.85 14.33
CA GLU A 199 -7.63 14.53 12.99
C GLU A 199 -7.89 15.79 12.15
N GLU A 200 -7.44 15.71 10.91
CA GLU A 200 -7.82 16.65 9.86
C GLU A 200 -9.00 16.07 9.09
N PRO A 201 -9.92 16.91 8.55
CA PRO A 201 -11.09 16.42 7.82
C PRO A 201 -10.75 15.47 6.67
N SER A 202 -9.58 15.65 6.04
CA SER A 202 -9.08 14.77 4.96
C SER A 202 -8.74 13.34 5.42
N MET A 203 -8.53 13.12 6.72
CA MET A 203 -8.10 11.84 7.31
C MET A 203 -9.17 11.17 8.17
N ALA A 204 -10.24 11.89 8.54
CA ALA A 204 -11.27 11.41 9.46
C ALA A 204 -11.82 10.03 9.07
N GLN A 205 -12.14 9.83 7.79
CA GLN A 205 -12.64 8.53 7.30
C GLN A 205 -11.64 7.38 7.49
N GLY A 206 -10.34 7.67 7.37
CA GLY A 206 -9.27 6.71 7.63
C GLY A 206 -9.26 6.29 9.09
N PHE A 207 -9.29 7.26 10.02
CA PHE A 207 -9.39 7.01 11.45
C PHE A 207 -10.65 6.22 11.82
N ASP A 208 -11.82 6.62 11.31
CA ASP A 208 -13.09 5.93 11.56
C ASP A 208 -13.02 4.45 11.17
N ASN A 209 -12.46 4.16 10.00
CA ASN A 209 -12.29 2.77 9.55
C ASN A 209 -11.30 2.01 10.45
N ILE A 210 -10.19 2.63 10.84
CA ILE A 210 -9.20 1.97 11.72
C ILE A 210 -9.81 1.71 13.10
N LEU A 211 -10.53 2.66 13.69
CA LEU A 211 -11.19 2.49 14.97
C LEU A 211 -12.28 1.40 14.90
N ALA A 212 -13.10 1.39 13.85
CA ALA A 212 -14.09 0.35 13.62
C ALA A 212 -13.44 -1.06 13.51
N LEU A 213 -12.27 -1.16 12.89
CA LEU A 213 -11.49 -2.40 12.82
C LEU A 213 -11.07 -2.85 14.22
N LEU A 214 -10.42 -1.95 14.97
CA LEU A 214 -9.86 -2.23 16.30
C LEU A 214 -10.95 -2.54 17.33
N GLU A 215 -12.13 -1.97 17.17
CA GLU A 215 -13.27 -2.24 18.05
C GLU A 215 -14.04 -3.50 17.68
N SER A 216 -13.67 -4.17 16.57
CA SER A 216 -14.42 -5.30 16.01
C SER A 216 -15.84 -4.92 15.57
N ARG A 217 -16.05 -3.65 15.19
CA ARG A 217 -17.30 -3.09 14.68
C ARG A 217 -17.31 -2.91 13.17
N MET A 218 -16.26 -3.33 12.48
CA MET A 218 -16.11 -3.16 11.05
C MET A 218 -17.22 -3.86 10.26
N PRO A 219 -18.03 -3.12 9.47
CA PRO A 219 -19.04 -3.72 8.60
C PRO A 219 -18.42 -4.61 7.52
N ALA A 220 -19.11 -5.69 7.15
CA ALA A 220 -18.69 -6.61 6.08
C ALA A 220 -18.41 -5.86 4.76
N VAL A 221 -19.26 -4.89 4.41
CA VAL A 221 -19.13 -4.07 3.20
C VAL A 221 -17.80 -3.32 3.11
N ILE A 222 -17.19 -2.94 4.24
CA ILE A 222 -15.89 -2.26 4.20
C ILE A 222 -14.80 -3.27 3.82
N TYR A 223 -14.78 -4.46 4.42
CA TYR A 223 -13.87 -5.54 3.99
C TYR A 223 -14.03 -5.88 2.51
N ASP A 224 -15.28 -5.92 2.03
CA ASP A 224 -15.59 -6.20 0.63
C ASP A 224 -15.09 -5.09 -0.28
N ASN A 225 -15.20 -3.81 0.12
CA ASN A 225 -14.67 -2.69 -0.65
C ASN A 225 -13.16 -2.77 -0.85
N TYR A 226 -12.40 -3.15 0.19
CA TYR A 226 -10.94 -3.38 0.05
C TYR A 226 -10.64 -4.57 -0.86
N CYS A 227 -11.40 -5.66 -0.75
CA CYS A 227 -11.28 -6.81 -1.64
C CYS A 227 -11.60 -6.47 -3.10
N LEU A 228 -12.65 -5.67 -3.34
CA LEU A 228 -13.07 -5.22 -4.66
C LEU A 228 -12.05 -4.25 -5.27
N LYS A 229 -11.53 -3.30 -4.49
CA LYS A 229 -10.44 -2.42 -4.95
C LYS A 229 -9.23 -3.25 -5.37
N GLY A 230 -8.86 -4.24 -4.56
CA GLY A 230 -7.74 -5.14 -4.81
C GLY A 230 -7.96 -6.11 -5.97
N ASN A 231 -9.16 -6.62 -6.21
CA ASN A 231 -9.36 -7.60 -7.27
C ASN A 231 -9.37 -6.98 -8.69
N GLY A 232 -9.37 -5.65 -8.80
CA GLY A 232 -9.42 -4.91 -10.07
C GLY A 232 -10.73 -5.09 -10.83
N ARG A 233 -11.81 -5.46 -10.12
CA ARG A 233 -13.15 -5.79 -10.63
C ARG A 233 -14.20 -4.85 -10.03
N THR A 234 -13.94 -3.56 -10.03
CA THR A 234 -14.91 -2.53 -9.65
C THR A 234 -15.60 -1.95 -10.90
N ASN A 235 -14.80 -1.56 -11.88
CA ASN A 235 -15.23 -0.85 -13.08
C ASN A 235 -14.31 -1.15 -14.26
N CYS A 236 -14.75 -0.74 -15.44
CA CYS A 236 -13.96 -0.79 -16.65
C CYS A 236 -12.72 0.08 -16.49
N LYS A 237 -11.53 -0.49 -16.72
CA LYS A 237 -10.28 0.27 -16.64
C LYS A 237 -10.18 1.33 -17.73
N ARG A 238 -10.85 1.14 -18.87
CA ARG A 238 -10.88 2.14 -19.96
C ARG A 238 -11.48 3.45 -19.44
N ARG A 239 -10.68 4.51 -19.52
CA ARG A 239 -11.06 5.88 -19.15
C ARG A 239 -12.39 6.29 -19.79
N GLY A 240 -13.24 6.93 -18.99
CA GLY A 240 -14.55 7.41 -19.42
C GLY A 240 -15.64 6.34 -19.55
N CYS A 241 -15.33 5.06 -19.30
CA CYS A 241 -16.34 4.02 -19.24
C CYS A 241 -16.90 3.90 -17.81
N SER A 242 -18.22 4.03 -17.67
CA SER A 242 -18.94 3.92 -16.40
C SER A 242 -19.43 2.50 -16.08
N ALA A 243 -19.14 1.52 -16.94
CA ALA A 243 -19.57 0.13 -16.72
C ALA A 243 -18.96 -0.41 -15.42
N LYS A 244 -19.83 -0.97 -14.57
CA LYS A 244 -19.52 -1.59 -13.30
C LYS A 244 -19.43 -3.11 -13.45
N TYR A 245 -18.66 -3.76 -12.58
CA TYR A 245 -18.43 -5.20 -12.68
C TYR A 245 -19.71 -6.06 -12.73
N GLU A 246 -20.81 -5.55 -12.18
CA GLU A 246 -22.12 -6.20 -12.16
C GLU A 246 -22.85 -6.17 -13.52
N ASP A 247 -22.45 -5.32 -14.46
CA ASP A 247 -23.20 -5.02 -15.69
C ASP A 247 -23.10 -6.09 -16.79
N GLY A 248 -22.30 -7.15 -16.63
CA GLY A 248 -22.16 -8.18 -17.67
C GLY A 248 -20.85 -8.98 -17.60
N PRO A 249 -20.49 -9.72 -18.67
CA PRO A 249 -19.24 -10.48 -18.70
C PRO A 249 -18.02 -9.56 -18.83
N TRP A 250 -16.97 -9.87 -18.06
CA TRP A 250 -15.74 -9.09 -18.00
C TRP A 250 -14.55 -9.78 -18.65
N PHE A 251 -13.77 -8.99 -19.37
CA PHE A 251 -12.53 -9.41 -20.01
C PHE A 251 -11.34 -8.96 -19.15
N GLN A 252 -10.77 -9.88 -18.39
CA GLN A 252 -9.51 -9.63 -17.70
C GLN A 252 -8.34 -9.69 -18.69
N CYS A 253 -7.33 -8.87 -18.48
CA CYS A 253 -6.12 -8.98 -19.28
C CYS A 253 -5.44 -10.33 -19.06
N SER A 254 -5.36 -11.17 -20.09
CA SER A 254 -4.76 -12.51 -20.00
C SER A 254 -3.30 -12.54 -19.57
N ARG A 255 -2.60 -11.40 -19.62
CA ARG A 255 -1.20 -11.27 -19.23
C ARG A 255 -1.06 -10.98 -17.74
N CYS A 256 -1.46 -9.79 -17.31
CA CYS A 256 -1.29 -9.38 -15.91
C CYS A 256 -2.44 -9.85 -15.02
N MET A 257 -3.63 -10.04 -15.60
CA MET A 257 -4.90 -10.35 -14.92
C MET A 257 -5.29 -9.30 -13.85
N THR A 258 -4.63 -8.14 -13.82
CA THR A 258 -4.81 -7.11 -12.79
C THR A 258 -5.95 -6.15 -13.05
N VAL A 259 -6.33 -5.96 -14.31
CA VAL A 259 -7.43 -5.07 -14.68
C VAL A 259 -8.42 -5.79 -15.58
N ALA A 260 -9.66 -5.31 -15.54
CA ALA A 260 -10.78 -5.86 -16.27
C ALA A 260 -11.46 -4.81 -17.16
N TYR A 261 -12.03 -5.28 -18.26
CA TYR A 261 -12.73 -4.45 -19.25
C TYR A 261 -14.11 -5.03 -19.52
N CYS A 262 -15.11 -4.19 -19.75
CA CYS A 262 -16.45 -4.64 -20.15
C CYS A 262 -16.49 -5.19 -21.59
N SER A 263 -15.44 -4.94 -22.40
CA SER A 263 -15.33 -5.51 -23.75
C SER A 263 -13.87 -5.68 -24.17
N LYS A 264 -13.64 -6.59 -25.13
CA LYS A 264 -12.32 -6.74 -25.76
C LYS A 264 -11.87 -5.47 -26.49
N LYS A 265 -12.82 -4.72 -27.08
CA LYS A 265 -12.58 -3.44 -27.74
C LYS A 265 -11.97 -2.42 -26.76
N HIS A 266 -12.55 -2.28 -25.57
CA HIS A 266 -12.03 -1.37 -24.55
C HIS A 266 -10.63 -1.76 -24.08
N GLN A 267 -10.33 -3.06 -23.98
CA GLN A 267 -8.98 -3.50 -23.68
C GLN A 267 -7.99 -3.06 -24.77
N THR A 268 -8.35 -3.19 -26.05
CA THR A 268 -7.49 -2.79 -27.17
C THR A 268 -7.28 -1.28 -27.22
N GLU A 269 -8.34 -0.49 -26.99
CA GLU A 269 -8.27 0.97 -26.94
C GLU A 269 -7.38 1.46 -25.78
N ASP A 270 -7.51 0.83 -24.61
CA ASP A 270 -6.73 1.15 -23.41
C ASP A 270 -5.28 0.65 -23.50
N TRP A 271 -4.98 -0.30 -24.40
CA TRP A 271 -3.66 -0.92 -24.52
C TRP A 271 -2.57 0.09 -24.86
N ASP A 272 -2.84 0.97 -25.82
CA ASP A 272 -1.93 2.03 -26.28
C ASP A 272 -2.53 3.43 -26.01
N ASP A 273 -3.38 3.58 -24.99
CA ASP A 273 -3.95 4.87 -24.57
C ASP A 273 -2.84 5.89 -24.30
N PRO A 274 -2.95 7.13 -24.82
CA PRO A 274 -1.87 8.11 -24.73
C PRO A 274 -1.74 8.77 -23.35
N GLU A 275 -2.60 8.50 -22.39
CA GLU A 275 -2.50 9.13 -21.07
C GLU A 275 -2.19 8.09 -19.98
N CYS A 276 -2.70 6.87 -20.09
CA CYS A 276 -2.40 5.77 -19.17
C CYS A 276 -2.53 4.42 -19.90
N PRO A 277 -1.56 4.06 -20.74
CA PRO A 277 -1.65 2.83 -21.51
C PRO A 277 -1.54 1.64 -20.58
N HIS A 278 -2.48 0.71 -20.66
CA HIS A 278 -2.41 -0.57 -19.96
C HIS A 278 -1.05 -1.25 -20.20
N LYS A 279 -0.50 -1.16 -21.42
CA LYS A 279 0.78 -1.76 -21.76
C LYS A 279 1.93 -1.33 -20.84
N ALA A 280 1.87 -0.13 -20.26
CA ALA A 280 2.85 0.34 -19.27
C ALA A 280 2.69 -0.39 -17.93
N VAL A 281 1.45 -0.48 -17.44
CA VAL A 281 1.07 -1.14 -16.17
C VAL A 281 1.20 -2.66 -16.22
N CYS A 282 1.04 -3.26 -17.39
CA CYS A 282 1.07 -4.71 -17.59
C CYS A 282 2.46 -5.28 -17.34
N TYR A 283 2.72 -5.82 -16.15
CA TYR A 283 4.04 -6.30 -15.77
C TYR A 283 4.68 -7.37 -16.67
N ARG A 284 3.87 -8.09 -17.45
CA ARG A 284 4.36 -9.10 -18.41
C ARG A 284 4.76 -8.53 -19.77
N THR A 285 4.57 -7.24 -20.00
CA THR A 285 5.20 -6.58 -21.15
C THR A 285 6.66 -6.32 -20.79
N SER A 286 7.57 -6.64 -21.71
CA SER A 286 8.97 -6.22 -21.57
C SER A 286 9.05 -4.70 -21.53
N TRP A 287 10.09 -4.19 -20.85
CA TRP A 287 10.49 -2.80 -20.95
C TRP A 287 10.67 -2.40 -22.42
#